data_AF-A0A950A0C3-F1
#
_entry.id   AF-A0A950A0C3-F1
#
_cell.length_a   1.000
_cell.length_b   1.000
_cell.length_c   1.000
_cell.angle_alpha   90.00
_cell.angle_beta   90.00
_cell.angle_gamma   90.00
#
_symmetry.space_group_name_H-M   'P 1'
#
loop_
_entity.id
_entity.type
_entity.pdbx_description
1 polymer ?
#
loop_
_entity_poly.entity_id
_entity_poly.type
_entity_poly.pdbx_seq_one_letter_code
_entity_poly.pdbx_strand_id
1 'polypeptide(L)' 'MLHRCVTRIYFADEVEANAGDPALARVPVERRSTLLAEPDPAVGGYRFDIRFQGPHETVFFAV' A
#
# COMPACT_ATOMS: atom_id res chain seq x y z
N MET A 1 -0.38 16.90 20.31
CA MET A 1 0.33 15.61 20.18
C MET A 1 0.19 15.15 18.73
N LEU A 2 1.25 14.63 18.11
CA LEU A 2 1.18 14.06 16.76
C LEU A 2 0.81 12.58 16.87
N HIS A 3 -0.21 12.14 16.12
CA HIS A 3 -0.55 10.72 15.99
C HIS A 3 0.23 10.11 14.84
N ARG A 4 1.01 9.07 15.12
CA ARG A 4 1.77 8.36 14.10
C ARG A 4 0.82 7.52 13.24
N CYS A 5 0.88 7.72 11.92
CA CYS A 5 0.25 6.85 10.95
C CYS A 5 1.26 5.79 10.51
N VAL A 6 0.90 4.51 10.56
CA VAL A 6 1.78 3.39 10.16
C VAL A 6 1.17 2.72 8.95
N THR A 7 1.94 2.51 7.88
CA THR A 7 1.51 1.78 6.67
C THR A 7 2.65 0.89 6.17
N ARG A 8 2.39 0.08 5.14
CA ARG A 8 3.37 -0.82 4.51
C ARG A 8 3.23 -0.72 2.99
N ILE A 9 4.37 -0.67 2.30
CA ILE A 9 4.43 -0.68 0.84
C ILE A 9 4.62 -2.13 0.37
N TYR A 10 3.89 -2.51 -0.67
CA TYR A 10 4.08 -3.73 -1.46
C TYR A 10 4.38 -3.33 -2.91
N PHE A 11 5.03 -4.20 -3.68
CA PHE A 11 5.34 -3.94 -5.09
C PHE A 11 4.28 -4.59 -5.97
N ALA A 12 3.72 -3.84 -6.93
CA ALA A 12 2.59 -4.31 -7.73
C ALA A 12 2.93 -5.52 -8.63
N ASP A 13 4.19 -5.68 -9.00
CA ASP A 13 4.72 -6.78 -9.81
C ASP A 13 5.06 -8.05 -9.01
N GLU A 14 5.08 -7.98 -7.67
CA GLU A 14 5.31 -9.11 -6.77
C GLU A 14 4.01 -9.90 -6.46
N VAL A 15 3.28 -10.29 -7.51
CA VAL A 15 1.91 -10.86 -7.38
C VAL A 15 1.87 -12.11 -6.49
N GLU A 16 2.80 -13.05 -6.70
CA GLU A 16 2.85 -14.31 -5.94
C GLU A 16 3.17 -14.08 -4.47
N ALA A 17 4.15 -13.21 -4.18
CA ALA A 17 4.51 -12.86 -2.81
C ALA A 17 3.38 -12.10 -2.10
N ASN A 18 2.73 -11.17 -2.80
CA ASN A 18 1.59 -10.42 -2.28
C ASN A 18 0.39 -11.34 -1.95
N ALA A 19 0.12 -12.34 -2.78
CA ALA A 19 -0.93 -13.31 -2.54
C ALA A 19 -0.69 -14.14 -1.27
N GLY A 20 0.58 -14.41 -0.94
CA GLY A 20 0.99 -15.16 0.25
C GLY A 20 1.14 -14.33 1.54
N ASP A 21 1.12 -12.99 1.47
CA ASP A 21 1.39 -12.16 2.66
C ASP A 21 0.17 -12.09 3.61
N PRO A 22 0.31 -12.53 4.88
CA PRO A 22 -0.81 -12.59 5.82
C PRO A 22 -1.26 -11.20 6.32
N ALA A 23 -0.42 -10.17 6.25
CA ALA A 23 -0.80 -8.81 6.61
C ALA A 23 -1.64 -8.17 5.49
N LEU A 24 -1.24 -8.35 4.22
CA LEU A 24 -2.02 -7.91 3.07
C LEU A 24 -3.37 -8.66 2.96
N ALA A 25 -3.38 -9.96 3.29
CA ALA A 25 -4.59 -10.77 3.30
C ALA A 25 -5.70 -10.23 4.23
N ARG A 26 -5.33 -9.55 5.33
CA ARG A 26 -6.26 -8.91 6.27
C ARG A 26 -6.87 -7.61 5.74
N VAL A 27 -6.31 -7.04 4.68
CA VAL A 27 -6.84 -5.82 4.06
C VAL A 27 -7.99 -6.19 3.11
N PRO A 28 -9.14 -5.49 3.16
CA PRO A 28 -10.22 -5.68 2.19
C PRO A 28 -9.71 -5.54 0.76
N VAL A 29 -10.16 -6.42 -0.14
CA VAL A 29 -9.61 -6.56 -1.50
C VAL A 29 -9.64 -5.23 -2.26
N GLU A 30 -10.76 -4.52 -2.14
CA GLU A 30 -10.99 -3.21 -2.76
C GLU A 30 -10.05 -2.11 -2.27
N ARG A 31 -9.37 -2.31 -1.13
CA ARG A 31 -8.41 -1.36 -0.55
C ARG A 31 -6.95 -1.75 -0.74
N ARG A 32 -6.66 -2.98 -1.15
CA ARG A 32 -5.26 -3.48 -1.29
C ARG A 32 -4.45 -2.66 -2.28
N SER A 33 -5.06 -2.17 -3.35
CA SER A 33 -4.39 -1.32 -4.34
C SER A 33 -3.78 -0.04 -3.75
N THR A 34 -4.32 0.45 -2.63
CA THR A 34 -3.77 1.64 -1.93
C THR A 34 -2.43 1.39 -1.22
N LEU A 35 -1.99 0.12 -1.17
CA LEU A 35 -0.73 -0.32 -0.58
C LEU A 35 0.28 -0.79 -1.63
N LEU A 36 -0.11 -0.82 -2.91
CA LEU A 36 0.75 -1.27 -4.01
C LEU A 36 1.49 -0.06 -4.60
N ALA A 37 2.81 -0.16 -4.68
CA ALA A 37 3.63 0.76 -5.43
C ALA A 37 3.71 0.28 -6.89
N GLU A 38 3.40 1.18 -7.80
CA GLU A 38 3.39 0.91 -9.24
C GLU A 38 4.78 1.18 -9.83
N PRO A 39 5.31 0.32 -10.71
CA PRO A 39 6.52 0.63 -11.47
C PRO A 39 6.35 1.94 -12.24
N ASP A 40 7.31 2.84 -12.11
CA ASP A 40 7.35 4.12 -12.80
C ASP A 40 8.60 4.18 -13.70
N PRO A 41 8.44 3.90 -15.01
CA PRO A 41 9.54 3.92 -15.97
C PRO A 41 10.15 5.31 -16.16
N ALA A 42 9.43 6.39 -15.86
CA ALA A 42 9.92 7.75 -16.08
C ALA A 42 11.00 8.14 -15.06
N VAL A 43 10.97 7.53 -13.86
CA VAL A 43 11.95 7.75 -12.80
C VAL A 43 12.86 6.55 -12.55
N GLY A 44 12.61 5.41 -13.22
CA GLY A 44 13.37 4.18 -13.04
C GLY A 44 13.21 3.59 -11.63
N GLY A 45 11.97 3.54 -11.14
CA GLY A 45 11.67 3.09 -9.78
C GLY A 45 10.20 2.75 -9.58
N TYR A 46 9.68 2.95 -8.37
CA TYR A 46 8.27 2.74 -8.05
C TYR A 46 7.65 4.02 -7.50
N ARG A 47 6.39 4.26 -7.86
CA ARG A 47 5.58 5.33 -7.33
C ARG A 47 4.60 4.80 -6.29
N PHE A 48 4.62 5.43 -5.11
CA PHE A 48 3.68 5.15 -4.03
C PHE A 48 3.08 6.44 -3.49
N ASP A 49 1.80 6.66 -3.78
CA ASP A 49 1.06 7.84 -3.32
C ASP A 49 0.44 7.57 -1.94
N ILE A 50 0.76 8.39 -0.94
CA ILE A 50 0.10 8.35 0.38
C ILE A 50 -1.05 9.36 0.40
N ARG A 51 -2.27 8.87 0.65
CA ARG A 51 -3.49 9.67 0.79
C ARG A 51 -4.00 9.53 2.23
N PHE A 52 -3.99 10.62 2.98
CA PHE A 52 -4.36 10.59 4.41
C PHE A 52 -5.87 10.49 4.65
N GLN A 53 -6.69 11.02 3.74
CA GLN A 53 -8.14 11.00 3.89
C GLN A 53 -8.83 11.09 2.51
N GLY A 54 -10.05 10.54 2.44
CA GLY A 54 -10.94 10.73 1.30
C GLY A 54 -10.91 9.56 0.31
N PRO A 55 -11.31 9.77 -0.95
CA PRO A 55 -11.25 8.73 -1.97
C PRO A 55 -9.83 8.17 -2.09
N HIS A 56 -9.73 6.83 -2.12
CA HIS A 56 -8.45 6.11 -2.20
C HIS A 56 -7.48 6.39 -1.04
N GLU A 57 -8.00 6.72 0.14
CA GLU A 57 -7.21 6.80 1.37
C GLU A 57 -6.30 5.57 1.50
N THR A 58 -5.04 5.78 1.90
CA THR A 58 -4.07 4.72 2.15
C THR A 58 -4.49 3.92 3.37
N VAL A 59 -4.29 2.60 3.35
CA VAL A 59 -4.54 1.78 4.55
C VAL A 59 -3.47 2.08 5.60
N PHE A 60 -3.90 2.43 6.81
CA PHE A 60 -3.05 2.59 7.97
C PHE A 60 -3.35 1.50 9.01
N PHE A 61 -2.31 0.98 9.65
CA PHE A 61 -2.38 -0.09 10.64
C PHE A 61 -2.29 0.47 12.06
N ALA A 62 -3.11 -0.07 12.96
CA ALA A 62 -2.91 0.08 14.39
C ALA A 62 -1.83 -0.91 14.84
N VAL A 63 -0.81 -0.42 15.55
CA VAL A 63 0.33 -1.19 16.06
C VAL A 63 0.56 -0.83 17.52
#